data_AF-A0A942MKW6-F1
#
_entry.id   AF-A0A942MKW6-F1
#
_cell.length_a   1.000
_cell.length_b   1.000
_cell.length_c   1.000
_cell.angle_alpha   90.00
_cell.angle_beta   90.00
_cell.angle_gamma   90.00
#
_symmetry.space_group_name_H-M   'P 1'
#
loop_
_entity.id
_entity.type
_entity.pdbx_description
1 polymer ?
#
loop_
_entity_poly.entity_id
_entity_poly.type
_entity_poly.pdbx_seq_one_letter_code
_entity_poly.pdbx_strand_id
1 'polypeptide(L)' 'MGHLAGRSDVLRCLRERLDKNPIGLPEDLHIYEILSIIFTEEEACLAANFPLKPVSLEDLMR' A
#
# COMPACT_ATOMS: atom_id res chain seq x y z
N MET A 1 10.94 -23.22 11.43
CA MET A 1 10.28 -22.04 12.04
C MET A 1 11.22 -20.85 12.28
N GLY A 2 12.53 -21.02 12.53
CA GLY A 2 13.45 -19.89 12.81
C GLY A 2 13.85 -18.99 11.62
N HIS A 3 13.70 -19.44 10.37
CA HIS A 3 14.15 -18.67 9.20
C HIS A 3 13.17 -17.56 8.76
N LEU A 4 11.88 -17.71 9.09
CA LEU A 4 10.84 -16.72 8.77
C LEU A 4 10.79 -15.58 9.80
N ALA A 5 11.12 -15.87 11.07
CA ALA A 5 11.14 -14.88 12.15
C ALA A 5 12.11 -13.72 11.88
N GLY A 6 13.32 -14.02 11.38
CA GLY A 6 14.30 -12.98 11.04
C GLY A 6 13.87 -12.09 9.87
N ARG A 7 13.17 -12.65 8.87
CA ARG A 7 12.63 -11.87 7.74
C ARG A 7 11.51 -10.94 8.17
N SER A 8 10.61 -11.39 9.05
CA SER A 8 9.56 -10.53 9.58
C SER A 8 10.09 -9.36 10.41
N ASP A 9 11.18 -9.55 11.14
CA ASP A 9 11.76 -8.49 11.97
C ASP A 9 12.45 -7.41 11.12
N VAL A 10 13.14 -7.79 10.04
CA VAL A 10 13.76 -6.82 9.11
C VAL A 10 12.70 -5.99 8.37
N LEU A 11 11.64 -6.63 7.88
CA LEU A 11 10.54 -5.92 7.19
C LEU A 11 9.78 -4.99 8.16
N ARG A 12 9.63 -5.37 9.43
CA ARG A 12 9.07 -4.49 10.47
C ARG A 12 9.91 -3.24 10.67
N CYS A 13 11.23 -3.38 10.82
CA CYS A 13 12.14 -2.24 10.96
C CYS A 13 12.09 -1.30 9.74
N LEU A 14 11.99 -1.85 8.53
CA LEU A 14 11.83 -1.06 7.31
C LEU A 14 10.51 -0.26 7.33
N ARG A 15 9.39 -0.93 7.64
CA ARG A 15 8.07 -0.28 7.76
C ARG A 15 8.11 0.88 8.75
N GLU A 16 8.67 0.68 9.95
CA GLU A 16 8.79 1.72 10.97
C GLU A 16 9.66 2.91 10.54
N ARG A 17 10.68 2.68 9.71
CA ARG A 17 11.52 3.75 9.17
C ARG A 17 10.78 4.56 8.11
N LEU A 18 9.98 3.90 7.26
CA LEU A 18 9.16 4.54 6.24
C LEU A 18 8.01 5.35 6.86
N ASP A 19 7.36 4.82 7.90
CA ASP A 19 6.30 5.53 8.64
C ASP A 19 6.78 6.89 9.21
N LYS A 20 8.05 6.98 9.61
CA LYS A 20 8.64 8.22 10.17
C LYS A 20 8.93 9.30 9.11
N ASN A 21 9.01 8.93 7.83
CA ASN A 21 9.28 9.85 6.72
C ASN A 21 8.26 9.65 5.59
N PRO A 22 6.99 10.05 5.79
CA PRO A 22 5.96 9.86 4.77
C PRO A 22 6.19 10.85 3.61
N ILE A 23 6.93 10.41 2.61
CA ILE A 23 7.19 11.17 1.36
C ILE A 23 6.20 10.82 0.24
N GLY A 24 5.09 10.16 0.56
CA GLY A 24 4.25 9.51 -0.44
C GLY A 24 4.96 8.30 -1.06
N LEU A 25 4.28 7.61 -1.97
CA LEU A 25 4.83 6.47 -2.68
C LEU A 25 5.58 6.97 -3.93
N PRO A 26 6.91 6.87 -4.01
CA PRO A 26 7.66 7.34 -5.19
C PRO A 26 7.37 6.46 -6.42
N GLU A 27 7.53 7.03 -7.60
CA GLU A 27 7.43 6.29 -8.86
C GLU A 27 8.65 5.36 -9.03
N ASP A 28 8.40 4.05 -9.03
CA ASP A 28 9.42 3.02 -9.16
C ASP A 28 8.79 1.73 -9.72
N LEU A 29 9.47 1.03 -10.63
CA LEU A 29 8.98 -0.20 -11.26
C LEU A 29 8.66 -1.30 -10.24
N HIS A 30 9.46 -1.41 -9.18
CA HIS A 30 9.27 -2.42 -8.14
C HIS A 30 7.99 -2.19 -7.32
N ILE A 31 7.54 -0.95 -7.22
CA ILE A 31 6.26 -0.65 -6.57
C ILE A 31 5.10 -1.21 -7.38
N TYR A 32 5.12 -1.07 -8.71
CA TYR A 32 4.10 -1.67 -9.57
C TYR A 32 4.11 -3.20 -9.49
N GLU A 33 5.30 -3.82 -9.43
CA GLU A 33 5.43 -5.26 -9.21
C GLU A 33 4.79 -5.69 -7.88
N ILE A 34 5.08 -5.00 -6.78
CA ILE A 34 4.48 -5.28 -5.47
C ILE A 34 2.96 -5.11 -5.52
N LEU A 35 2.45 -4.02 -6.10
CA LEU A 35 1.02 -3.77 -6.20
C LEU A 35 0.31 -4.85 -7.04
N SER A 36 0.94 -5.34 -8.11
CA SER A 36 0.41 -6.41 -8.97
C SER A 36 0.30 -7.77 -8.28
N ILE A 37 1.05 -7.98 -7.18
CA ILE A 37 0.94 -9.19 -6.35
C ILE A 37 -0.29 -9.08 -5.42
N ILE A 38 -0.65 -7.86 -5.02
CA ILE A 38 -1.64 -7.61 -3.97
C ILE A 38 -3.03 -7.38 -4.56
N PHE A 39 -3.14 -6.81 -5.75
CA PHE A 39 -4.41 -6.39 -6.37
C PHE A 39 -4.56 -6.95 -7.78
N THR A 40 -5.79 -7.27 -8.16
CA THR A 40 -6.16 -7.39 -9.58
C THR A 40 -6.27 -6.02 -10.24
N GLU A 41 -6.36 -6.01 -11.57
CA GLU A 41 -6.55 -4.76 -12.34
C GLU A 41 -7.85 -4.05 -11.94
N GLU A 42 -8.94 -4.80 -11.75
CA GLU A 42 -10.24 -4.25 -11.34
C GLU A 42 -10.18 -3.67 -9.93
N GLU A 43 -9.52 -4.37 -8.99
CA GLU A 43 -9.35 -3.91 -7.61
C GLU A 43 -8.48 -2.65 -7.54
N ALA A 44 -7.39 -2.60 -8.30
CA ALA A 44 -6.52 -1.44 -8.38
C ALA A 44 -7.25 -0.22 -8.98
N CYS A 45 -8.04 -0.43 -10.05
CA CYS A 45 -8.88 0.61 -10.63
C CYS A 45 -9.92 1.15 -9.63
N LEU A 46 -10.55 0.26 -8.86
CA LEU A 46 -11.51 0.66 -7.82
C LEU A 46 -10.82 1.44 -6.70
N ALA A 47 -9.72 0.92 -6.16
CA ALA A 47 -8.99 1.52 -5.04
C ALA A 47 -8.40 2.89 -5.39
N ALA A 48 -7.99 3.12 -6.65
CA ALA A 48 -7.49 4.42 -7.11
C ALA A 48 -8.54 5.54 -7.02
N ASN A 49 -9.83 5.19 -7.04
CA ASN A 49 -10.94 6.14 -6.89
C ASN A 49 -11.39 6.32 -5.43
N PHE A 50 -10.79 5.60 -4.47
CA PHE A 50 -11.19 5.72 -3.08
C PHE A 50 -10.79 7.08 -2.49
N PRO A 51 -11.69 7.71 -1.73
CA PRO A 51 -11.40 8.97 -1.10
C PRO A 51 -10.38 8.77 0.03
N LEU A 52 -9.42 9.69 0.12
CA LEU A 52 -8.37 9.66 1.16
C LEU A 52 -8.91 9.98 2.56
N LYS A 53 -10.15 10.47 2.65
CA LYS A 53 -10.87 10.75 3.88
C LYS A 53 -12.24 10.09 3.81
N PRO A 54 -12.86 9.75 4.94
CA PRO A 54 -14.25 9.33 4.94
C PRO A 54 -15.12 10.38 4.27
N VAL A 55 -15.95 9.95 3.31
CA VAL A 55 -16.96 10.78 2.63
C VAL A 55 -18.31 10.08 2.73
N SER A 56 -19.41 10.82 2.53
CA SER A 56 -20.74 10.21 2.50
C SER A 56 -20.94 9.43 1.19
N LEU A 57 -21.94 8.55 1.16
CA LEU A 57 -22.26 7.80 -0.06
C LEU A 57 -22.70 8.75 -1.18
N GLU A 58 -23.42 9.82 -0.84
CA GLU A 58 -23.87 10.84 -1.78
C GLU A 58 -22.69 11.57 -2.44
N ASP A 59 -21.61 11.82 -1.69
CA ASP A 59 -20.39 12.44 -2.22
C ASP A 59 -19.61 11.48 -3.15
N LEU A 60 -19.72 10.17 -2.91
CA LEU A 60 -19.01 9.14 -3.69
C LEU A 60 -19.69 8.82 -5.03
N MET A 61 -21.00 9.11 -5.15
CA MET A 61 -21.81 8.87 -6.36
C MET A 61 -21.81 10.06 -7.34
N ARG A 62 -21.06 11.12 -7.05
CA ARG A 62 -21.02 12.37 -7.81
C ARG A 62 -19.93 12.37 -8.88
#